data_AF-A0AAD3AA27-F1
#
_entry.id   AF-A0AAD3AA27-F1
#
_cell.length_a   1.000
_cell.length_b   1.000
_cell.length_c   1.000
_cell.angle_alpha   90.00
_cell.angle_beta   90.00
_cell.angle_gamma   90.00
#
_symmetry.space_group_name_H-M   'P 1'
#
loop_
_entity.id
_entity.type
_entity.pdbx_description
1 polymer ?
#
loop_
_entity_poly.entity_id
_entity_poly.type
_entity_poly.pdbx_seq_one_letter_code
_entity_poly.pdbx_strand_id
1 'polypeptide(L)'
;MKKKLLFISLLLCVVQFTVAQPPARRAQQQRAQQSNANTISMRAQLSYPTEAKMAEDVVWRRDIYRELDLTQDANAGLYYPVEPMGTQMNLFCYIFKLMMTGNIRAYEYRLDGNETFEDSARVKPLAFLDNYHVYYERTDRGIRIDDSDIPSREVTAYYIKESAYYDQATATFHTKVLALCPIMKRVDDFGDGATSYPLFWVKYEDLAPFLSKQTIMTSNLNNAAVMSVDDYFTKNLYKGKIYKTNNMLGRTLSQEYPTDSAMANAQKRIEAEIKLFEKNMWGDQARKDSLDSIAKLNPKDVKSKRVKRNRRAAGKETTVKSSRSRRTSSSSSNSPARVTVRRQRH
;
A
#
# COMPACT_ATOMS: atom_id res chain seq x y z
N MET A 1 7.77 -77.37 -9.59
CA MET A 1 8.74 -76.56 -10.36
C MET A 1 8.14 -75.33 -11.05
N LYS A 2 6.87 -75.32 -11.49
CA LYS A 2 6.25 -74.17 -12.20
C LYS A 2 6.11 -72.86 -11.39
N LYS A 3 5.94 -72.89 -10.06
CA LYS A 3 5.83 -71.67 -9.22
C LYS A 3 7.17 -70.93 -9.01
N LYS A 4 8.31 -71.63 -9.09
CA LYS A 4 9.65 -71.02 -8.94
C LYS A 4 10.09 -70.28 -10.22
N LEU A 5 9.73 -70.79 -11.40
CA LEU A 5 9.99 -70.11 -12.68
C LEU A 5 9.20 -68.80 -12.83
N LEU A 6 7.96 -68.76 -12.33
CA LEU A 6 7.10 -67.57 -12.40
C LEU A 6 7.60 -66.43 -11.47
N PHE A 7 8.19 -66.79 -10.32
CA PHE A 7 8.83 -65.82 -9.43
C PHE A 7 10.13 -65.25 -10.02
N ILE A 8 10.89 -66.07 -10.75
CA ILE A 8 12.13 -65.63 -11.41
C ILE A 8 11.81 -64.72 -12.60
N SER A 9 10.75 -65.00 -13.38
CA SER A 9 10.32 -64.11 -14.47
C SER A 9 9.76 -62.78 -13.94
N LEU A 10 9.07 -62.79 -12.79
CA LEU A 10 8.57 -61.56 -12.16
C LEU A 10 9.73 -60.70 -11.64
N LEU A 11 10.78 -61.30 -11.09
CA LEU A 11 11.97 -60.57 -10.65
C LEU A 11 12.77 -59.98 -11.82
N LEU A 12 12.81 -60.67 -12.97
CA LEU A 12 13.52 -60.19 -14.16
C LEU A 12 12.81 -58.98 -14.83
N CYS A 13 11.47 -58.91 -14.76
CA CYS A 13 10.70 -57.78 -15.29
C CYS A 13 10.81 -56.50 -14.44
N VAL A 14 11.10 -56.60 -13.14
CA VAL A 14 11.25 -55.42 -12.26
C VAL A 14 12.59 -54.70 -12.47
N VAL A 15 13.60 -55.36 -13.03
CA VAL A 15 14.94 -54.78 -13.24
C VAL A 15 15.03 -53.90 -14.51
N GLN A 16 14.04 -53.95 -15.41
CA GLN A 16 14.09 -53.27 -16.72
C GLN A 16 13.52 -51.83 -16.73
N PHE A 17 13.11 -51.27 -15.57
CA PHE A 17 12.58 -49.90 -15.49
C PHE A 17 13.46 -48.90 -14.73
N THR A 18 14.71 -49.24 -14.41
CA THR A 18 15.68 -48.25 -13.93
C THR A 18 16.29 -47.51 -15.11
N VAL A 19 15.54 -46.54 -15.65
CA VAL A 19 16.08 -45.60 -16.65
C VAL A 19 17.11 -44.72 -15.95
N ALA A 20 18.36 -45.16 -15.92
CA ALA A 20 19.48 -44.39 -15.39
C ALA A 20 19.64 -43.14 -16.27
N GLN A 21 19.13 -42.00 -15.80
CA GLN A 21 19.33 -40.74 -16.51
C GLN A 21 20.84 -40.47 -16.68
N PRO A 22 21.30 -40.16 -17.91
CA PRO A 22 22.71 -39.88 -18.18
C PRO A 22 23.23 -38.78 -17.24
N PRO A 23 24.48 -38.86 -16.76
CA PRO A 23 25.05 -37.87 -15.85
C PRO A 23 25.02 -36.45 -16.44
N ALA A 24 25.11 -36.32 -17.77
CA ALA A 24 24.95 -35.04 -18.47
C ALA A 24 23.55 -34.42 -18.30
N ARG A 25 22.49 -35.23 -18.34
CA ARG A 25 21.11 -34.75 -18.08
C ARG A 25 20.92 -34.36 -16.61
N ARG A 26 21.51 -35.09 -15.66
CA ARG A 26 21.49 -34.71 -14.24
C ARG A 26 22.25 -33.42 -13.99
N ALA A 27 23.44 -33.26 -14.57
CA ALA A 27 24.22 -32.03 -14.47
C ALA A 27 23.47 -30.85 -15.12
N GLN A 28 22.79 -31.06 -16.24
CA GLN A 28 21.96 -30.05 -16.89
C GLN A 28 20.71 -29.71 -16.07
N GLN A 29 20.05 -30.70 -15.45
CA GLN A 29 18.94 -30.47 -14.52
C GLN A 29 19.39 -29.77 -13.24
N GLN A 30 20.56 -30.10 -12.68
CA GLN A 30 21.12 -29.44 -11.51
C GLN A 30 21.53 -27.99 -11.83
N ARG A 31 22.15 -27.74 -12.98
CA ARG A 31 22.44 -26.38 -13.47
C ARG A 31 21.17 -25.59 -13.74
N ALA A 32 20.15 -26.21 -14.31
CA ALA A 32 18.84 -25.59 -14.53
C ALA A 32 18.11 -25.33 -13.20
N GLN A 33 18.22 -26.20 -12.20
CA GLN A 33 17.64 -25.99 -10.87
C GLN A 33 18.34 -24.84 -10.14
N GLN A 34 19.67 -24.73 -10.25
CA GLN A 34 20.43 -23.60 -9.68
C GLN A 34 20.12 -22.27 -10.38
N SER A 35 19.99 -22.26 -11.72
CA SER A 35 19.62 -21.04 -12.45
C SER A 35 18.17 -20.60 -12.22
N ASN A 36 17.25 -21.56 -12.03
CA ASN A 36 15.83 -21.29 -11.81
C ASN A 36 15.46 -21.00 -10.34
N ALA A 37 16.38 -21.14 -9.38
CA ALA A 37 16.09 -20.85 -7.98
C ALA A 37 15.60 -19.40 -7.78
N ASN A 38 16.12 -18.47 -8.57
CA ASN A 38 15.82 -17.04 -8.44
C ASN A 38 14.71 -16.55 -9.40
N THR A 39 14.48 -17.21 -10.55
CA THR A 39 13.46 -16.80 -11.53
C THR A 39 12.10 -17.46 -11.25
N ILE A 40 11.05 -16.64 -11.10
CA ILE A 40 9.68 -17.15 -10.95
C ILE A 40 9.22 -17.70 -12.30
N SER A 41 8.69 -18.92 -12.33
CA SER A 41 8.06 -19.42 -13.55
C SER A 41 6.81 -18.60 -13.87
N MET A 42 6.49 -18.41 -15.16
CA MET A 42 5.28 -17.69 -15.57
C MET A 42 4.01 -18.25 -14.91
N ARG A 43 3.95 -19.59 -14.74
CA ARG A 43 2.85 -20.25 -14.03
C ARG A 43 2.78 -19.84 -12.55
N ALA A 44 3.92 -19.78 -11.86
CA ALA A 44 3.97 -19.38 -10.46
C ALA A 44 3.66 -17.88 -10.27
N GLN A 45 4.03 -17.02 -11.22
CA GLN A 45 3.62 -15.60 -11.22
C GLN A 45 2.11 -15.48 -11.37
N LEU A 46 1.51 -16.19 -12.34
CA LEU A 46 0.07 -16.15 -12.59
C LEU A 46 -0.75 -16.75 -11.44
N SER A 47 -0.22 -17.75 -10.74
CA SER A 47 -0.89 -18.38 -9.60
C SER A 47 -0.57 -17.73 -8.25
N TYR A 48 0.28 -16.70 -8.21
CA TYR A 48 0.61 -16.04 -6.95
C TYR A 48 -0.64 -15.32 -6.44
N PRO A 49 -1.07 -15.58 -5.18
CA PRO A 49 -2.22 -14.90 -4.60
C PRO A 49 -1.81 -13.46 -4.27
N THR A 50 -1.83 -12.58 -5.27
CA THR A 50 -1.66 -11.14 -5.07
C THR A 50 -2.85 -10.59 -4.29
N GLU A 51 -2.61 -9.52 -3.53
CA GLU A 51 -3.70 -8.74 -2.92
C GLU A 51 -4.78 -8.42 -3.97
N ALA A 52 -6.05 -8.57 -3.57
CA ALA A 52 -7.20 -8.35 -4.44
C ALA A 52 -7.07 -7.01 -5.18
N LYS A 53 -7.41 -7.01 -6.47
CA LYS A 53 -7.43 -5.77 -7.24
C LYS A 53 -8.49 -4.86 -6.66
N MET A 54 -8.10 -3.61 -6.40
CA MET A 54 -9.05 -2.58 -6.00
C MET A 54 -10.04 -2.38 -7.15
N ALA A 55 -11.34 -2.45 -6.86
CA ALA A 55 -12.37 -2.18 -7.85
C ALA A 55 -12.20 -0.76 -8.43
N GLU A 56 -12.57 -0.55 -9.69
CA GLU A 56 -12.50 0.78 -10.30
C GLU A 56 -13.53 1.74 -9.68
N ASP A 57 -14.74 1.22 -9.44
CA ASP A 57 -15.83 1.95 -8.80
C ASP A 57 -15.80 1.75 -7.28
N VAL A 58 -15.26 2.74 -6.59
CA VAL A 58 -15.15 2.77 -5.13
C VAL A 58 -15.83 4.03 -4.64
N VAL A 59 -16.72 3.90 -3.66
CA VAL A 59 -17.45 5.05 -3.07
C VAL A 59 -16.53 6.16 -2.59
N TRP A 60 -15.41 5.75 -1.99
CA TRP A 60 -14.47 6.65 -1.39
C TRP A 60 -13.06 6.10 -1.60
N ARG A 61 -12.21 6.94 -2.17
CA ARG A 61 -10.78 6.69 -2.38
C ARG A 61 -10.00 7.96 -2.10
N ARG A 62 -8.84 7.81 -1.47
CA ARG A 62 -7.86 8.86 -1.28
C ARG A 62 -6.49 8.37 -1.71
N ASP A 63 -6.02 8.88 -2.86
CA ASP A 63 -4.67 8.60 -3.35
C ASP A 63 -3.64 9.57 -2.74
N ILE A 64 -2.56 9.01 -2.21
CA ILE A 64 -1.56 9.71 -1.42
C ILE A 64 -0.17 9.27 -1.87
N TYR A 65 0.76 10.22 -1.84
CA TYR A 65 2.15 9.96 -2.14
C TYR A 65 2.99 10.24 -0.89
N ARG A 66 3.75 9.23 -0.46
CA ARG A 66 4.64 9.30 0.70
C ARG A 66 6.09 9.25 0.30
N GLU A 67 6.92 9.99 1.01
CA GLU A 67 8.37 9.80 1.03
C GLU A 67 8.71 8.91 2.23
N LEU A 68 9.22 7.71 1.94
CA LEU A 68 9.87 6.86 2.92
C LEU A 68 11.34 7.21 2.99
N ASP A 69 11.77 7.65 4.16
CA ASP A 69 13.18 7.83 4.45
C ASP A 69 13.75 6.53 5.00
N LEU A 70 14.75 5.97 4.34
CA LEU A 70 15.36 4.69 4.75
C LEU A 70 16.26 4.82 5.98
N THR A 71 16.62 6.04 6.37
CA THR A 71 17.36 6.29 7.62
C THR A 71 16.49 6.09 8.86
N GLN A 72 15.16 6.04 8.70
CA GLN A 72 14.24 5.76 9.80
C GLN A 72 14.17 4.25 10.10
N ASP A 73 14.19 3.90 11.38
CA ASP A 73 14.15 2.51 11.86
C ASP A 73 13.04 1.67 11.24
N ALA A 74 11.85 2.24 11.04
CA ALA A 74 10.71 1.54 10.45
C ALA A 74 10.95 1.09 8.99
N ASN A 75 11.84 1.77 8.27
CA ASN A 75 12.13 1.51 6.85
C ASN A 75 13.56 0.99 6.63
N ALA A 76 14.40 0.97 7.66
CA ALA A 76 15.82 0.60 7.58
C ALA A 76 16.04 -0.79 6.98
N GLY A 77 15.11 -1.72 7.22
CA GLY A 77 15.14 -3.07 6.63
C GLY A 77 15.12 -3.10 5.10
N LEU A 78 14.67 -2.03 4.43
CA LEU A 78 14.67 -1.92 2.96
C LEU A 78 16.03 -1.52 2.38
N TYR A 79 16.91 -0.93 3.20
CA TYR A 79 18.21 -0.40 2.79
C TYR A 79 19.35 -1.40 2.98
N TYR A 80 19.27 -2.26 4.00
CA TYR A 80 20.30 -3.24 4.29
C TYR A 80 20.02 -4.58 3.60
N PRO A 81 21.06 -5.30 3.14
CA PRO A 81 22.48 -4.89 3.12
C PRO A 81 22.78 -3.92 1.96
N VAL A 82 23.70 -2.98 2.19
CA VAL A 82 24.09 -1.95 1.18
C VAL A 82 24.69 -2.62 -0.05
N GLU A 83 25.56 -3.59 0.17
CA GLU A 83 26.10 -4.45 -0.88
C GLU A 83 25.39 -5.81 -0.85
N PRO A 84 24.98 -6.35 -2.00
CA PRO A 84 24.38 -7.67 -2.08
C PRO A 84 25.31 -8.75 -1.52
N MET A 85 24.82 -9.53 -0.55
CA MET A 85 25.54 -10.66 0.04
C MET A 85 24.80 -11.97 -0.27
N GLY A 86 25.26 -12.69 -1.29
CA GLY A 86 24.63 -13.94 -1.72
C GLY A 86 23.19 -13.72 -2.20
N THR A 87 22.21 -14.23 -1.44
CA THR A 87 20.77 -14.10 -1.76
C THR A 87 20.14 -12.85 -1.13
N GLN A 88 20.79 -12.22 -0.14
CA GLN A 88 20.25 -11.02 0.51
C GLN A 88 20.75 -9.78 -0.23
N MET A 89 19.82 -8.92 -0.63
CA MET A 89 20.12 -7.64 -1.25
C MET A 89 19.08 -6.61 -0.83
N ASN A 90 19.44 -5.33 -0.89
CA ASN A 90 18.49 -4.27 -0.61
C ASN A 90 17.38 -4.22 -1.67
N LEU A 91 16.28 -3.53 -1.33
CA LEU A 91 15.13 -3.42 -2.22
C LEU A 91 15.51 -2.80 -3.58
N PHE A 92 16.41 -1.82 -3.59
CA PHE A 92 16.79 -1.12 -4.81
C PHE A 92 17.55 -2.03 -5.76
N CYS A 93 18.59 -2.71 -5.29
CA CYS A 93 19.38 -3.64 -6.08
C CYS A 93 18.50 -4.76 -6.63
N TYR A 94 17.54 -5.24 -5.83
CA TYR A 94 16.58 -6.24 -6.31
C TYR A 94 15.72 -5.71 -7.45
N ILE A 95 15.06 -4.55 -7.27
CA ILE A 95 14.25 -3.91 -8.32
C ILE A 95 15.10 -3.62 -9.56
N PHE A 96 16.32 -3.11 -9.38
CA PHE A 96 17.25 -2.80 -10.46
C PHE A 96 17.61 -4.05 -11.26
N LYS A 97 17.97 -5.16 -10.61
CA LYS A 97 18.24 -6.45 -11.27
C LYS A 97 17.02 -6.98 -12.02
N LEU A 98 15.82 -6.83 -11.46
CA LEU A 98 14.57 -7.21 -12.13
C LEU A 98 14.29 -6.35 -13.36
N MET A 99 14.57 -5.06 -13.30
CA MET A 99 14.43 -4.14 -14.44
C MET A 99 15.43 -4.50 -15.55
N MET A 100 16.69 -4.76 -15.20
CA MET A 100 17.74 -5.12 -16.15
C MET A 100 17.51 -6.47 -16.82
N THR A 101 16.95 -7.44 -16.09
CA THR A 101 16.54 -8.75 -16.65
C THR A 101 15.25 -8.68 -17.47
N GLY A 102 14.52 -7.55 -17.45
CA GLY A 102 13.26 -7.38 -18.16
C GLY A 102 12.05 -8.05 -17.49
N ASN A 103 12.21 -8.54 -16.26
CA ASN A 103 11.16 -9.19 -15.49
C ASN A 103 10.08 -8.21 -15.01
N ILE A 104 10.44 -6.93 -14.81
CA ILE A 104 9.52 -5.86 -14.45
C ILE A 104 9.63 -4.69 -15.43
N ARG A 105 8.57 -3.89 -15.50
CA ARG A 105 8.53 -2.66 -16.31
C ARG A 105 8.72 -1.45 -15.40
N ALA A 106 9.70 -0.62 -15.74
CA ALA A 106 9.96 0.66 -15.10
C ALA A 106 9.44 1.79 -15.99
N TYR A 107 8.84 2.80 -15.37
CA TYR A 107 8.22 3.95 -16.04
C TYR A 107 8.89 5.25 -15.59
N GLU A 108 9.00 6.21 -16.48
CA GLU A 108 9.72 7.45 -16.24
C GLU A 108 9.08 8.27 -15.12
N TYR A 109 9.92 8.88 -14.28
CA TYR A 109 9.47 9.89 -13.33
C TYR A 109 9.37 11.25 -14.04
N ARG A 110 8.16 11.82 -14.08
CA ARG A 110 7.92 13.15 -14.64
C ARG A 110 7.89 14.21 -13.54
N LEU A 111 8.49 15.37 -13.80
CA LEU A 111 8.59 16.48 -12.84
C LEU A 111 7.24 17.17 -12.58
N ASP A 112 6.27 17.00 -13.47
CA ASP A 112 4.87 17.40 -13.26
C ASP A 112 4.19 16.61 -12.12
N GLY A 113 4.86 15.55 -11.64
CA GLY A 113 4.39 14.66 -10.58
C GLY A 113 3.27 13.74 -11.02
N ASN A 114 2.86 13.76 -12.29
CA ASN A 114 1.86 12.83 -12.82
C ASN A 114 2.58 11.60 -13.37
N GLU A 115 2.29 10.46 -12.77
CA GLU A 115 2.77 9.18 -13.28
C GLU A 115 1.89 8.68 -14.43
N THR A 116 2.54 8.09 -15.42
CA THR A 116 1.89 7.32 -16.47
C THR A 116 2.52 5.96 -16.53
N PHE A 117 1.67 4.93 -16.58
CA PHE A 117 2.12 3.56 -16.66
C PHE A 117 1.86 2.93 -18.04
N GLU A 118 1.88 3.79 -19.06
CA GLU A 118 1.77 3.39 -20.45
C GLU A 118 3.12 2.94 -20.99
N ASP A 119 3.13 2.05 -21.98
CA ASP A 119 4.39 1.54 -22.56
C ASP A 119 5.22 2.65 -23.22
N SER A 120 4.58 3.75 -23.64
CA SER A 120 5.27 4.95 -24.17
C SER A 120 6.17 5.63 -23.15
N ALA A 121 5.87 5.51 -21.84
CA ALA A 121 6.64 6.09 -20.76
C ALA A 121 7.64 5.10 -20.14
N ARG A 122 7.81 3.93 -20.78
CA ARG A 122 8.70 2.89 -20.28
C ARG A 122 10.16 3.32 -20.42
N VAL A 123 10.90 3.20 -19.32
CA VAL A 123 12.33 3.49 -19.30
C VAL A 123 13.08 2.36 -20.01
N LYS A 124 13.99 2.75 -20.92
CA LYS A 124 14.89 1.80 -21.58
C LYS A 124 16.09 1.53 -20.68
N PRO A 125 16.42 0.26 -20.36
CA PRO A 125 17.51 -0.07 -19.43
C PRO A 125 18.85 0.56 -19.79
N LEU A 126 19.25 0.52 -21.07
CA LEU A 126 20.50 1.14 -21.55
C LEU A 126 20.54 2.66 -21.30
N ALA A 127 19.46 3.36 -21.68
CA ALA A 127 19.36 4.81 -21.48
C ALA A 127 19.39 5.17 -19.99
N PHE A 128 18.82 4.33 -19.13
CA PHE A 128 18.91 4.50 -17.68
C PHE A 128 20.36 4.45 -17.18
N LEU A 129 21.13 3.43 -17.59
CA LEU A 129 22.53 3.32 -17.17
C LEU A 129 23.35 4.55 -17.58
N ASP A 130 23.19 4.97 -18.84
CA ASP A 130 23.91 6.11 -19.40
C ASP A 130 23.53 7.42 -18.68
N ASN A 131 22.23 7.65 -18.42
CA ASN A 131 21.74 8.86 -17.76
C ASN A 131 22.20 9.01 -16.30
N TYR A 132 22.31 7.91 -15.57
CA TYR A 132 22.71 7.92 -14.16
C TYR A 132 24.19 7.60 -13.93
N HIS A 133 24.95 7.45 -15.02
CA HIS A 133 26.38 7.12 -15.02
C HIS A 133 26.70 5.82 -14.27
N VAL A 134 25.84 4.81 -14.41
CA VAL A 134 26.10 3.47 -13.86
C VAL A 134 27.06 2.74 -14.78
N TYR A 135 28.18 2.27 -14.25
CA TYR A 135 29.16 1.52 -15.05
C TYR A 135 28.59 0.18 -15.50
N TYR A 136 28.91 -0.21 -16.72
CA TYR A 136 28.53 -1.50 -17.27
C TYR A 136 29.54 -1.96 -18.31
N GLU A 137 29.73 -3.28 -18.38
CA GLU A 137 30.58 -3.91 -19.38
C GLU A 137 29.73 -4.47 -20.52
N ARG A 138 30.11 -4.17 -21.76
CA ARG A 138 29.52 -4.82 -22.94
C ARG A 138 30.30 -6.09 -23.25
N THR A 139 29.68 -7.23 -23.02
CA THR A 139 30.18 -8.55 -23.44
C THR A 139 29.44 -9.02 -24.68
N ASP A 140 29.99 -9.99 -25.43
CA ASP A 140 29.34 -10.62 -26.59
C ASP A 140 27.95 -11.23 -26.28
N ARG A 141 27.65 -11.48 -24.99
CA ARG A 141 26.39 -12.04 -24.50
C ARG A 141 25.41 -11.00 -23.94
N GLY A 142 25.75 -9.71 -24.03
CA GLY A 142 24.92 -8.62 -23.53
C GLY A 142 25.66 -7.73 -22.52
N ILE A 143 24.87 -7.00 -21.73
CA ILE A 143 25.37 -6.06 -20.72
C ILE A 143 25.61 -6.83 -19.42
N ARG A 144 26.82 -6.73 -18.88
CA ARG A 144 27.18 -7.22 -17.55
C ARG A 144 27.38 -6.03 -16.62
N ILE A 145 26.81 -6.11 -15.43
CA ILE A 145 26.93 -5.11 -14.36
C ILE A 145 27.36 -5.86 -13.12
N ASP A 146 28.42 -5.40 -12.46
CA ASP A 146 28.82 -5.98 -11.18
C ASP A 146 28.01 -5.35 -10.04
N ASP A 147 27.83 -6.10 -8.96
CA ASP A 147 26.97 -5.67 -7.85
C ASP A 147 27.48 -4.41 -7.16
N SER A 148 28.79 -4.12 -7.27
CA SER A 148 29.45 -2.90 -6.76
C SER A 148 29.16 -1.65 -7.61
N ASP A 149 28.82 -1.81 -8.89
CA ASP A 149 28.52 -0.68 -9.78
C ASP A 149 27.09 -0.16 -9.59
N ILE A 150 26.23 -0.95 -8.94
CA ILE A 150 24.85 -0.55 -8.63
C ILE A 150 24.91 0.53 -7.55
N PRO A 151 24.31 1.72 -7.75
CA PRO A 151 24.36 2.83 -6.78
C PRO A 151 23.39 2.61 -5.61
N SER A 152 23.42 1.42 -4.98
CA SER A 152 22.57 1.03 -3.87
C SER A 152 22.74 1.91 -2.64
N ARG A 153 23.97 2.38 -2.38
CA ARG A 153 24.31 3.27 -1.27
C ARG A 153 23.74 4.67 -1.42
N GLU A 154 23.57 5.15 -2.65
CA GLU A 154 23.04 6.48 -2.93
C GLU A 154 21.50 6.52 -2.84
N VAL A 155 20.84 5.36 -2.89
CA VAL A 155 19.39 5.26 -2.76
C VAL A 155 18.98 5.20 -1.29
N THR A 156 18.60 6.36 -0.74
CA THR A 156 18.27 6.51 0.68
C THR A 156 16.79 6.77 0.94
N ALA A 157 15.95 6.87 -0.09
CA ALA A 157 14.52 7.11 0.08
C ALA A 157 13.68 6.47 -1.04
N TYR A 158 12.38 6.32 -0.80
CA TYR A 158 11.40 5.88 -1.79
C TYR A 158 10.18 6.79 -1.80
N TYR A 159 9.68 7.12 -2.99
CA TYR A 159 8.31 7.58 -3.14
C TYR A 159 7.37 6.40 -3.29
N ILE A 160 6.29 6.43 -2.53
CA ILE A 160 5.24 5.42 -2.57
C ILE A 160 3.95 6.11 -2.95
N LYS A 161 3.28 5.59 -3.97
CA LYS A 161 1.88 5.91 -4.24
C LYS A 161 1.03 4.86 -3.54
N GLU A 162 0.23 5.29 -2.57
CA GLU A 162 -0.76 4.46 -1.88
C GLU A 162 -2.18 4.97 -2.15
N SER A 163 -3.14 4.07 -2.13
CA SER A 163 -4.56 4.37 -2.21
C SER A 163 -5.24 3.83 -0.97
N ALA A 164 -5.83 4.74 -0.18
CA ALA A 164 -6.72 4.38 0.90
C ALA A 164 -8.15 4.34 0.36
N TYR A 165 -8.85 3.22 0.51
CA TYR A 165 -10.14 3.01 -0.14
C TYR A 165 -11.10 2.17 0.70
N TYR A 166 -12.39 2.37 0.47
CA TYR A 166 -13.44 1.58 1.11
C TYR A 166 -14.04 0.56 0.15
N ASP A 167 -13.86 -0.71 0.44
CA ASP A 167 -14.47 -1.79 -0.33
C ASP A 167 -15.90 -2.04 0.15
N GLN A 168 -16.89 -1.82 -0.71
CA GLN A 168 -18.29 -2.07 -0.41
C GLN A 168 -18.62 -3.57 -0.29
N ALA A 169 -17.94 -4.43 -1.06
CA ALA A 169 -18.28 -5.85 -1.16
C ALA A 169 -17.94 -6.58 0.14
N THR A 170 -16.80 -6.24 0.74
CA THR A 170 -16.35 -6.77 2.03
C THR A 170 -16.69 -5.85 3.20
N ALA A 171 -17.14 -4.62 2.91
CA ALA A 171 -17.39 -3.56 3.88
C ALA A 171 -16.16 -3.24 4.75
N THR A 172 -14.97 -3.30 4.17
CA THR A 172 -13.68 -3.10 4.87
C THR A 172 -12.90 -1.93 4.28
N PHE A 173 -12.12 -1.28 5.14
CA PHE A 173 -11.20 -0.22 4.75
C PHE A 173 -9.82 -0.82 4.46
N HIS A 174 -9.23 -0.44 3.33
CA HIS A 174 -7.93 -0.94 2.90
C HIS A 174 -7.01 0.22 2.51
N THR A 175 -5.71 0.03 2.77
CA THR A 175 -4.65 0.88 2.22
C THR A 175 -3.76 -0.02 1.39
N LYS A 176 -3.71 0.25 0.10
CA LYS A 176 -2.96 -0.54 -0.89
C LYS A 176 -1.87 0.29 -1.53
N VAL A 177 -0.66 -0.27 -1.61
CA VAL A 177 0.44 0.33 -2.36
C VAL A 177 0.24 0.08 -3.86
N LEU A 178 0.27 1.14 -4.66
CA LEU A 178 0.07 1.09 -6.10
C LEU A 178 1.39 1.09 -6.87
N ALA A 179 2.34 1.91 -6.42
CA ALA A 179 3.63 2.04 -7.09
C ALA A 179 4.74 2.48 -6.13
N LEU A 180 5.96 2.08 -6.48
CA LEU A 180 7.19 2.44 -5.78
C LEU A 180 8.12 3.19 -6.74
N CYS A 181 8.82 4.21 -6.24
CA CYS A 181 9.85 4.93 -6.98
C CYS A 181 11.08 5.11 -6.09
N PRO A 182 12.23 4.51 -6.42
CA PRO A 182 13.47 4.76 -5.69
C PRO A 182 13.97 6.19 -5.89
N ILE A 183 14.58 6.76 -4.86
CA ILE A 183 15.17 8.10 -4.86
C ILE A 183 16.64 7.99 -4.50
N MET A 184 17.48 8.48 -5.41
CA MET A 184 18.91 8.59 -5.21
C MET A 184 19.23 9.98 -4.66
N LYS A 185 19.90 10.07 -3.50
CA LYS A 185 20.33 11.34 -2.92
C LYS A 185 21.84 11.48 -3.10
N ARG A 186 22.27 12.46 -3.89
CA ARG A 186 23.69 12.80 -4.08
C ARG A 186 24.01 14.08 -3.32
N VAL A 187 25.09 14.05 -2.55
CA VAL A 187 25.64 15.25 -1.93
C VAL A 187 26.46 15.95 -3.01
N ASP A 188 26.11 17.21 -3.30
CA ASP A 188 26.91 18.03 -4.21
C ASP A 188 28.00 18.73 -3.40
N ASP A 189 29.22 18.81 -3.93
CA ASP A 189 30.39 19.36 -3.23
C ASP A 189 30.27 20.88 -2.97
N PHE A 190 29.35 21.55 -3.68
CA PHE A 190 29.10 23.00 -3.58
C PHE A 190 27.76 23.40 -2.95
N GLY A 191 26.88 22.43 -2.62
CA GLY A 191 25.53 22.69 -2.14
C GLY A 191 25.33 22.35 -0.67
N ASP A 192 24.57 23.17 0.05
CA ASP A 192 24.15 22.90 1.44
C ASP A 192 22.96 21.91 1.48
N GLY A 193 23.15 20.71 0.91
CA GLY A 193 22.13 19.66 0.94
C GLY A 193 22.28 18.55 -0.11
N ALA A 194 21.77 17.37 0.21
CA ALA A 194 21.71 16.25 -0.73
C ALA A 194 20.59 16.46 -1.76
N THR A 195 20.95 16.58 -3.04
CA THR A 195 19.98 16.68 -4.14
C THR A 195 19.32 15.33 -4.36
N SER A 196 17.98 15.32 -4.37
CA SER A 196 17.17 14.13 -4.52
C SER A 196 16.79 13.91 -5.99
N TYR A 197 17.15 12.75 -6.54
CA TYR A 197 16.89 12.33 -7.91
C TYR A 197 15.96 11.11 -7.91
N PRO A 198 14.65 11.29 -8.17
CA PRO A 198 13.74 10.19 -8.42
C PRO A 198 14.16 9.43 -9.68
N LEU A 199 14.18 8.11 -9.61
CA LEU A 199 14.69 7.27 -10.70
C LEU A 199 13.59 6.86 -11.69
N PHE A 200 12.66 6.01 -11.24
CA PHE A 200 11.57 5.50 -12.07
C PHE A 200 10.45 4.92 -11.19
N TRP A 201 9.23 4.89 -11.72
CA TRP A 201 8.08 4.22 -11.12
C TRP A 201 8.01 2.75 -11.51
N VAL A 202 7.66 1.89 -10.55
CA VAL A 202 7.33 0.48 -10.77
C VAL A 202 5.95 0.20 -10.18
N LYS A 203 5.09 -0.49 -10.92
CA LYS A 203 3.80 -0.95 -10.40
C LYS A 203 4.02 -2.00 -9.31
N TYR A 204 3.31 -1.86 -8.20
CA TYR A 204 3.41 -2.81 -7.10
C TYR A 204 2.92 -4.20 -7.51
N GLU A 205 1.85 -4.30 -8.31
CA GLU A 205 1.30 -5.59 -8.75
C GLU A 205 2.30 -6.43 -9.57
N ASP A 206 3.11 -5.78 -10.40
CA ASP A 206 4.15 -6.46 -11.21
C ASP A 206 5.34 -6.91 -10.33
N LEU A 207 5.55 -6.22 -9.21
CA LEU A 207 6.68 -6.42 -8.32
C LEU A 207 6.38 -7.41 -7.18
N ALA A 208 5.12 -7.49 -6.71
CA ALA A 208 4.69 -8.28 -5.55
C ALA A 208 5.14 -9.76 -5.58
N PRO A 209 5.01 -10.52 -6.70
CA PRO A 209 5.47 -11.91 -6.73
C PRO A 209 6.96 -12.06 -6.44
N PHE A 210 7.77 -11.07 -6.81
CA PHE A 210 9.21 -11.06 -6.57
C PHE A 210 9.53 -10.65 -5.13
N LEU A 211 8.83 -9.65 -4.59
CA LEU A 211 9.01 -9.20 -3.20
C LEU A 211 8.68 -10.28 -2.18
N SER A 212 7.83 -11.24 -2.53
CA SER A 212 7.49 -12.37 -1.66
C SER A 212 8.69 -13.26 -1.33
N LYS A 213 9.68 -13.34 -2.24
CA LYS A 213 10.89 -14.15 -2.09
C LYS A 213 11.97 -13.45 -1.28
N GLN A 214 11.96 -12.12 -1.29
CA GLN A 214 12.95 -11.33 -0.56
C GLN A 214 12.47 -11.14 0.87
N THR A 215 13.29 -11.52 1.84
CA THR A 215 13.02 -11.28 3.25
C THR A 215 13.86 -10.10 3.76
N ILE A 216 13.26 -9.33 4.66
CA ILE A 216 13.90 -8.20 5.35
C ILE A 216 13.70 -8.33 6.85
N MET A 217 14.62 -7.72 7.60
CA MET A 217 14.47 -7.54 9.04
C MET A 217 13.43 -6.46 9.32
N THR A 218 12.59 -6.71 10.32
CA THR A 218 11.45 -5.82 10.64
C THR A 218 11.68 -4.98 11.88
N SER A 219 12.69 -5.33 12.66
CA SER A 219 13.02 -4.67 13.93
C SER A 219 14.51 -4.70 14.16
N ASN A 220 15.05 -3.58 14.64
CA ASN A 220 16.44 -3.48 15.10
C ASN A 220 16.66 -4.20 16.45
N LEU A 221 15.59 -4.46 17.20
CA LEU A 221 15.67 -5.11 18.51
C LEU A 221 15.55 -6.64 18.39
N ASN A 222 14.65 -7.11 17.53
CA ASN A 222 14.43 -8.53 17.31
C ASN A 222 14.86 -8.93 15.89
N ASN A 223 16.14 -9.22 15.72
CA ASN A 223 16.73 -9.61 14.44
C ASN A 223 16.25 -10.98 13.93
N ALA A 224 15.56 -11.77 14.76
CA ALA A 224 14.92 -13.01 14.34
C ALA A 224 13.57 -12.76 13.63
N ALA A 225 12.96 -11.59 13.85
CA ALA A 225 11.71 -11.20 13.19
C ALA A 225 11.98 -10.72 11.76
N VAL A 226 11.99 -11.67 10.83
CA VAL A 226 12.05 -11.40 9.40
C VAL A 226 10.67 -11.55 8.76
N MET A 227 10.39 -10.78 7.72
CA MET A 227 9.19 -10.95 6.89
C MET A 227 9.52 -10.71 5.43
N SER A 228 8.64 -11.17 4.54
CA SER A 228 8.79 -10.86 3.12
C SER A 228 8.60 -9.36 2.88
N VAL A 229 9.27 -8.81 1.87
CA VAL A 229 9.08 -7.40 1.51
C VAL A 229 7.63 -7.15 1.08
N ASP A 230 6.98 -8.13 0.46
CA ASP A 230 5.56 -8.06 0.09
C ASP A 230 4.65 -7.93 1.31
N ASP A 231 4.87 -8.74 2.35
CA ASP A 231 4.12 -8.65 3.62
C ASP A 231 4.33 -7.30 4.30
N TYR A 232 5.54 -6.74 4.23
CA TYR A 232 5.88 -5.47 4.85
C TYR A 232 5.03 -4.32 4.29
N PHE A 233 4.87 -4.26 2.96
CA PHE A 233 4.04 -3.25 2.31
C PHE A 233 2.55 -3.56 2.47
N THR A 234 2.13 -4.81 2.33
CA THR A 234 0.72 -5.23 2.49
C THR A 234 0.21 -4.95 3.91
N LYS A 235 1.06 -5.09 4.93
CA LYS A 235 0.73 -4.76 6.33
C LYS A 235 0.90 -3.28 6.68
N ASN A 236 1.27 -2.43 5.72
CA ASN A 236 1.48 -0.99 5.91
C ASN A 236 2.44 -0.66 7.09
N LEU A 237 3.51 -1.45 7.24
CA LEU A 237 4.48 -1.29 8.33
C LEU A 237 5.44 -0.11 8.13
N TYR A 238 5.51 0.40 6.90
CA TYR A 238 6.31 1.56 6.54
C TYR A 238 5.82 2.84 7.21
N LYS A 239 6.74 3.80 7.36
CA LYS A 239 6.46 5.15 7.85
C LYS A 239 7.05 6.19 6.92
N GLY A 240 6.24 7.15 6.51
CA GLY A 240 6.68 8.19 5.58
C GLY A 240 5.81 9.43 5.63
N LYS A 241 6.42 10.55 5.26
CA LYS A 241 5.77 11.86 5.20
C LYS A 241 4.99 11.98 3.91
N ILE A 242 3.77 12.52 3.96
CA ILE A 242 2.99 12.79 2.76
C ILE A 242 3.57 14.02 2.06
N TYR A 243 3.98 13.88 0.80
CA TYR A 243 4.53 15.00 0.01
C TYR A 243 3.59 15.46 -1.11
N LYS A 244 2.69 14.58 -1.57
CA LYS A 244 1.67 14.90 -2.57
C LYS A 244 0.38 14.14 -2.25
N THR A 245 -0.76 14.74 -2.57
CA THR A 245 -2.05 14.05 -2.64
C THR A 245 -2.65 14.27 -4.00
N ASN A 246 -3.56 13.39 -4.43
CA ASN A 246 -4.34 13.65 -5.63
C ASN A 246 -5.33 14.79 -5.30
N ASN A 247 -5.02 15.99 -5.78
CA ASN A 247 -5.83 17.20 -5.63
C ASN A 247 -6.22 17.73 -7.01
N MET A 248 -7.30 18.50 -7.07
CA MET A 248 -7.84 19.02 -8.35
C MET A 248 -6.84 19.90 -9.11
N LEU A 249 -5.88 20.50 -8.41
CA LEU A 249 -4.88 21.40 -8.98
C LEU A 249 -3.56 20.68 -9.34
N GLY A 250 -3.42 19.39 -9.04
CA GLY A 250 -2.20 18.60 -9.26
C GLY A 250 -0.97 19.03 -8.46
N ARG A 251 -1.10 19.98 -7.53
CA ARG A 251 0.02 20.58 -6.79
C ARG A 251 0.54 19.68 -5.69
N THR A 252 1.85 19.71 -5.46
CA THR A 252 2.48 19.06 -4.29
C THR A 252 2.14 19.83 -3.01
N LEU A 253 2.31 19.18 -1.85
CA LEU A 253 2.08 19.86 -0.56
C LEU A 253 3.04 21.03 -0.37
N SER A 254 4.27 20.95 -0.89
CA SER A 254 5.24 22.06 -0.82
C SER A 254 4.81 23.30 -1.60
N GLN A 255 4.08 23.12 -2.72
CA GLN A 255 3.55 24.23 -3.51
C GLN A 255 2.30 24.86 -2.88
N GLU A 256 1.50 24.07 -2.17
CA GLU A 256 0.27 24.54 -1.49
C GLU A 256 0.60 25.17 -0.12
N TYR A 257 1.59 24.63 0.58
CA TYR A 257 2.01 25.04 1.92
C TYR A 257 3.52 25.33 1.94
N PRO A 258 3.95 26.57 1.63
CA PRO A 258 5.38 26.90 1.48
C PRO A 258 6.15 26.92 2.81
N THR A 259 5.47 27.00 3.96
CA THR A 259 6.11 27.01 5.28
C THR A 259 6.12 25.60 5.88
N ASP A 260 7.25 25.17 6.45
CA ASP A 260 7.41 23.84 7.06
C ASP A 260 6.35 23.51 8.12
N SER A 261 5.98 24.49 8.96
CA SER A 261 4.93 24.31 9.96
C SER A 261 3.56 24.06 9.31
N ALA A 262 3.24 24.80 8.24
CA ALA A 262 1.99 24.63 7.50
C ALA A 262 1.96 23.27 6.79
N MET A 263 3.07 22.84 6.20
CA MET A 263 3.22 21.53 5.57
C MET A 263 3.03 20.39 6.58
N ALA A 264 3.69 20.45 7.74
CA ALA A 264 3.56 19.44 8.78
C ALA A 264 2.13 19.37 9.35
N ASN A 265 1.46 20.51 9.50
CA ASN A 265 0.06 20.56 9.92
C ASN A 265 -0.87 19.98 8.84
N ALA A 266 -0.64 20.28 7.57
CA ALA A 266 -1.40 19.72 6.46
C ALA A 266 -1.22 18.19 6.36
N GLN A 267 0.01 17.69 6.51
CA GLN A 267 0.30 16.25 6.57
C GLN A 267 -0.49 15.57 7.69
N LYS A 268 -0.40 16.10 8.92
CA LYS A 268 -1.16 15.57 10.08
C LYS A 268 -2.66 15.64 9.87
N ARG A 269 -3.17 16.72 9.26
CA ARG A 269 -4.60 16.89 8.94
C ARG A 269 -5.08 15.81 7.97
N ILE A 270 -4.36 15.58 6.88
CA ILE A 270 -4.70 14.56 5.87
C ILE A 270 -4.70 13.16 6.51
N GLU A 271 -3.69 12.85 7.33
CA GLU A 271 -3.65 11.57 8.05
C GLU A 271 -4.81 11.43 9.04
N ALA A 272 -5.19 12.50 9.73
CA ALA A 272 -6.31 12.51 10.65
C ALA A 272 -7.65 12.33 9.90
N GLU A 273 -7.81 12.95 8.73
CA GLU A 273 -9.01 12.81 7.88
C GLU A 273 -9.22 11.35 7.46
N ILE A 274 -8.16 10.65 7.03
CA ILE A 274 -8.24 9.23 6.64
C ILE A 274 -8.62 8.35 7.83
N LYS A 275 -7.93 8.53 8.98
CA LYS A 275 -8.23 7.78 10.21
C LYS A 275 -9.62 8.08 10.75
N LEU A 276 -10.09 9.31 10.61
CA LEU A 276 -11.43 9.72 11.02
C LEU A 276 -12.48 9.06 10.12
N PHE A 277 -12.24 9.00 8.81
CA PHE A 277 -13.10 8.30 7.87
C PHE A 277 -13.19 6.81 8.20
N GLU A 278 -12.06 6.14 8.41
CA GLU A 278 -11.99 4.73 8.80
C GLU A 278 -12.79 4.46 10.09
N LYS A 279 -12.62 5.30 11.12
CA LYS A 279 -13.34 5.16 12.39
C LYS A 279 -14.84 5.41 12.26
N ASN A 280 -15.23 6.40 11.45
CA ASN A 280 -16.63 6.82 11.29
C ASN A 280 -17.40 6.03 10.23
N MET A 281 -16.77 5.05 9.58
CA MET A 281 -17.36 4.21 8.54
C MET A 281 -18.66 3.52 9.00
N TRP A 282 -18.74 3.14 10.27
CA TRP A 282 -19.91 2.49 10.88
C TRP A 282 -20.85 3.47 11.61
N GLY A 283 -20.66 4.76 11.39
CA GLY A 283 -21.32 5.86 12.07
C GLY A 283 -20.47 6.46 13.19
N ASP A 284 -20.72 7.73 13.48
CA ASP A 284 -20.00 8.48 14.50
C ASP A 284 -20.46 8.02 15.89
N GLN A 285 -19.60 7.25 16.55
CA GLN A 285 -19.88 6.69 17.87
C GLN A 285 -20.19 7.79 18.90
N ALA A 286 -19.54 8.96 18.81
CA ALA A 286 -19.80 10.07 19.72
C ALA A 286 -21.21 10.66 19.52
N ARG A 287 -21.70 10.70 18.28
CA ARG A 287 -23.10 11.09 17.99
C ARG A 287 -24.10 10.03 18.46
N LYS A 288 -23.80 8.74 18.29
CA LYS A 288 -24.64 7.64 18.81
C LYS A 288 -24.74 7.70 20.33
N ASP A 289 -23.60 7.79 21.02
CA ASP A 289 -23.54 7.87 22.48
C ASP A 289 -24.27 9.11 23.00
N SER A 290 -24.21 10.25 22.30
CA SER A 290 -24.96 11.46 22.67
C SER A 290 -26.48 11.26 22.60
N LEU A 291 -26.99 10.62 21.54
CA LEU A 291 -28.41 10.32 21.40
C LEU A 291 -28.87 9.27 22.42
N ASP A 292 -28.07 8.23 22.64
CA ASP A 292 -28.35 7.20 23.63
C ASP A 292 -28.31 7.77 25.06
N SER A 293 -27.38 8.68 25.34
CA SER A 293 -27.31 9.41 26.61
C SER A 293 -28.59 10.22 26.85
N ILE A 294 -29.09 10.90 25.82
CA ILE A 294 -30.33 11.68 25.89
C ILE A 294 -31.55 10.77 26.04
N ALA A 295 -31.58 9.62 25.35
CA ALA A 295 -32.67 8.65 25.43
C ALA A 295 -32.70 7.89 26.76
N LYS A 296 -31.54 7.66 27.38
CA LYS A 296 -31.41 7.02 28.70
C LYS A 296 -31.71 7.97 29.87
N LEU A 297 -31.84 9.27 29.64
CA LEU A 297 -32.31 10.19 30.66
C LEU A 297 -33.80 9.98 30.91
N ASN A 298 -34.17 9.62 32.13
CA ASN A 298 -35.57 9.55 32.52
C ASN A 298 -36.24 10.92 32.31
N PRO A 299 -37.49 10.99 31.83
CA PRO A 299 -38.20 12.25 31.61
C PRO A 299 -38.40 13.09 32.89
N LYS A 300 -38.18 12.51 34.07
CA LYS A 300 -38.14 13.22 35.37
C LYS A 300 -36.83 14.00 35.58
N ASP A 301 -35.71 13.54 35.04
CA ASP A 301 -34.39 14.16 35.19
C ASP A 301 -34.13 15.28 34.16
N VAL A 302 -34.86 15.25 33.04
CA VAL A 302 -34.84 16.35 32.04
C VAL A 302 -35.52 17.61 32.58
N LYS A 303 -36.49 17.47 33.50
CA LYS A 303 -37.16 18.61 34.15
C LYS A 303 -36.34 19.24 35.27
N SER A 304 -35.41 18.52 35.91
CA SER A 304 -34.59 19.04 37.02
C SER A 304 -33.35 19.84 36.57
N LYS A 305 -32.97 19.77 35.28
CA LYS A 305 -31.88 20.58 34.70
C LYS A 305 -32.30 21.95 34.16
N ARG A 306 -33.56 22.35 34.31
CA ARG A 306 -34.01 23.74 34.11
C ARG A 306 -33.95 24.47 35.47
N VAL A 307 -32.77 24.97 35.85
CA VAL A 307 -32.42 25.91 36.97
C VAL A 307 -30.98 25.54 37.39
N LYS A 308 -29.91 26.35 37.29
CA LYS A 308 -29.73 27.80 37.48
C LYS A 308 -28.86 28.38 36.35
N ARG A 309 -29.38 29.35 35.60
CA ARG A 309 -28.56 30.29 34.82
C ARG A 309 -28.28 31.48 35.73
N ASN A 310 -27.07 31.55 36.29
CA ASN A 310 -26.64 32.67 37.12
C ASN A 310 -26.58 33.93 36.24
N ARG A 311 -27.43 34.92 36.52
CA ARG A 311 -27.34 36.25 35.90
C ARG A 311 -26.23 37.03 36.58
N ARG A 312 -25.09 37.21 35.92
CA ARG A 312 -24.19 38.38 36.01
C ARG A 312 -23.02 38.23 35.03
N ALA A 313 -23.14 38.85 33.87
CA ALA A 313 -22.09 39.62 33.17
C ALA A 313 -22.65 40.02 31.79
N ALA A 314 -22.63 41.32 31.52
CA ALA A 314 -23.19 41.96 30.35
C ALA A 314 -22.35 41.69 29.08
N GLY A 315 -23.01 41.68 27.90
CA GLY A 315 -22.30 41.74 26.61
C GLY A 315 -23.07 41.21 25.41
N LYS A 316 -23.96 42.05 24.85
CA LYS A 316 -24.42 42.12 23.44
C LYS A 316 -24.80 40.80 22.73
N GLU A 317 -26.10 40.45 22.78
CA GLU A 317 -26.71 39.42 21.93
C GLU A 317 -27.01 39.95 20.52
N THR A 318 -26.44 39.29 19.49
CA THR A 318 -27.01 39.26 18.14
C THR A 318 -28.06 38.16 18.08
N THR A 319 -29.32 38.54 17.86
CA THR A 319 -30.47 37.63 17.80
C THR A 319 -30.63 37.05 16.39
N VAL A 320 -30.76 35.72 16.28
CA VAL A 320 -31.34 35.06 15.10
C VAL A 320 -32.74 34.58 15.47
N LYS A 321 -33.75 35.15 14.80
CA LYS A 321 -35.17 34.81 14.94
C LYS A 321 -35.45 33.44 14.28
N SER A 322 -36.14 32.56 14.99
CA SER A 322 -36.97 31.51 14.38
C SER A 322 -38.40 31.71 14.87
N SER A 323 -39.28 32.05 13.93
CA SER A 323 -40.70 32.27 14.15
C SER A 323 -41.45 30.93 14.18
N ARG A 324 -42.15 30.63 15.27
CA ARG A 324 -43.27 29.67 15.22
C ARG A 324 -44.51 30.28 15.84
N SER A 325 -45.47 30.54 14.95
CA SER A 325 -46.80 31.07 15.20
C SER A 325 -47.56 30.23 16.24
N ARG A 326 -48.19 30.92 17.20
CA ARG A 326 -49.21 30.40 18.11
C ARG A 326 -50.54 30.33 17.35
N ARG A 327 -51.23 29.20 17.45
CA ARG A 327 -52.70 29.18 17.33
C ARG A 327 -53.29 28.58 18.60
N THR A 328 -54.32 29.29 19.04
CA THR A 328 -55.05 29.26 20.31
C THR A 328 -55.88 28.00 20.51
N SER A 329 -56.09 27.69 21.78
CA SER A 329 -56.94 26.64 22.35
C SER A 329 -58.44 26.85 22.11
N SER A 330 -59.18 25.76 21.91
CA SER A 330 -60.56 25.64 22.40
C SER A 330 -60.94 24.16 22.65
N SER A 331 -61.35 23.94 23.90
CA SER A 331 -62.14 22.90 24.57
C SER A 331 -62.85 21.75 23.80
N SER A 332 -62.81 20.59 24.49
CA SER A 332 -63.88 19.60 24.76
C SER A 332 -64.52 18.80 23.63
N SER A 333 -64.32 17.48 23.63
CA SER A 333 -65.30 16.50 24.16
C SER A 333 -64.90 15.06 23.77
N ASN A 334 -65.25 14.12 24.64
CA ASN A 334 -64.83 12.72 24.64
C ASN A 334 -65.89 11.88 23.91
N SER A 335 -65.52 11.03 22.94
CA SER A 335 -66.34 9.90 22.44
C SER A 335 -65.50 8.92 21.61
N PRO A 336 -65.72 7.58 21.70
CA PRO A 336 -64.84 6.58 21.12
C PRO A 336 -65.17 6.28 19.64
N ALA A 337 -64.15 6.04 18.82
CA ALA A 337 -64.29 5.72 17.40
C ALA A 337 -64.68 4.25 17.17
N ARG A 338 -65.76 4.05 16.41
CA ARG A 338 -66.34 2.78 15.96
C ARG A 338 -65.62 2.26 14.71
N VAL A 339 -65.30 0.97 14.71
CA VAL A 339 -64.71 0.19 13.61
C VAL A 339 -65.70 0.04 12.44
N THR A 340 -65.24 0.17 11.19
CA THR A 340 -65.78 -0.60 10.05
C THR A 340 -64.70 -0.97 9.04
N VAL A 341 -64.70 -2.25 8.64
CA VAL A 341 -63.86 -2.88 7.62
C VAL A 341 -64.61 -2.79 6.27
N ARG A 342 -63.95 -2.33 5.20
CA ARG A 342 -64.52 -2.39 3.84
C ARG A 342 -63.64 -3.25 2.93
N ARG A 343 -64.11 -4.47 2.67
CA ARG A 343 -63.70 -5.29 1.51
C ARG A 343 -64.39 -4.75 0.27
N GLN A 344 -63.69 -4.70 -0.86
CA GLN A 344 -64.31 -4.83 -2.18
C GLN A 344 -63.32 -5.52 -3.12
N ARG A 345 -63.74 -6.68 -3.64
CA ARG A 345 -63.25 -7.31 -4.85
C ARG A 345 -64.08 -6.76 -6.02
N HIS A 346 -63.44 -6.59 -7.17
CA HIS A 346 -64.04 -6.85 -8.47
C HIS A 346 -63.15 -7.85 -9.19
#